data_AF-A0A255HIM3-F1
#
_entry.id   AF-A0A255HIM3-F1
#
_cell.length_a   1.000
_cell.length_b   1.000
_cell.length_c   1.000
_cell.angle_alpha   90.00
_cell.angle_beta   90.00
_cell.angle_gamma   90.00
#
_symmetry.space_group_name_H-M   'P 1'
#
loop_
_entity.id
_entity.type
_entity.pdbx_description
1 polymer ?
#
loop_
_entity_poly.entity_id
_entity_poly.type
_entity_poly.pdbx_seq_one_letter_code
_entity_poly.pdbx_strand_id
1 'polypeptide(L)'
;MRKGVRHAKKEESPLRYKEPLTAIGRRLRRSCGAPLLLLLCAVAHTANAAGDTLAGDIGASLREEGLSGAVWSEVRDDGAVSTGAAGLANAASKAAMRADNKVQVGSLAKVGVALGVLRLVTENKLALDTPLAQVLPELKLGNAWNGSDPVRIRHLLDHTSGLDNVHFWQAFSSKAAADTPLAEAFHGSGKLLRVRDRPGSRYVYSNMGYGILGMVIEKVTGQPYERYLDAQVLGPLGMQDSTFAFVTQTGARADARLAMGHFEHGVTHAAIPMYLRPAGQLTTTAQDMARLAQLLMGDGSARGKPFITPALMRMLSHPSGTEASQAGLDAGHGLALATRDRHNVVGVCHPGTSAGFRAMLCIYPEQKSAFFIGFNTDAEDADYERFNRLLMRDLELPLRPPAAHGLPAPTVENFQGVYVPAPSPMASMAWLDAVFGFVRVKWDGDSLFLIPFQGEPKELEPVGGFLFRASDRSAPSHVLLQTDGRHVLSDGLHSYERVSMLRMLVLWGSLALGVAGLLYVLVVGLWRAAGRKLHRKDHLFAPLLSLLALLLPLPLFYFQSFMRLGDVTFASVLAAIVTGALPLAIAFGLARCWRMRGTGTVEKLDAIPLLAALQLLLVLAWWGLLPLRMWQL
;
A
#
# COMPACT_ATOMS: atom_id res chain seq x y z
N MET A 1 -19.97 -71.27 32.92
CA MET A 1 -18.97 -70.39 33.55
C MET A 1 -18.34 -69.48 32.49
N ARG A 2 -18.17 -68.17 32.78
CA ARG A 2 -17.30 -67.16 32.10
C ARG A 2 -17.43 -67.01 30.55
N LYS A 3 -18.07 -65.92 30.06
CA LYS A 3 -17.47 -64.63 29.59
C LYS A 3 -16.51 -64.81 28.38
N GLY A 4 -16.54 -64.07 27.27
CA GLY A 4 -17.17 -62.80 26.86
C GLY A 4 -16.12 -61.97 26.07
N VAL A 5 -16.38 -61.05 25.12
CA VAL A 5 -17.59 -60.35 24.62
C VAL A 5 -17.39 -60.03 23.11
N ARG A 6 -18.42 -59.64 22.33
CA ARG A 6 -18.30 -59.20 20.91
C ARG A 6 -18.22 -57.66 20.78
N HIS A 7 -17.48 -57.15 19.78
CA HIS A 7 -17.64 -55.80 19.24
C HIS A 7 -17.84 -55.82 17.73
N ALA A 8 -18.61 -54.87 17.21
CA ALA A 8 -18.97 -54.72 15.79
C ALA A 8 -18.71 -53.28 15.30
N LYS A 9 -18.59 -53.13 13.98
CA LYS A 9 -18.36 -51.87 13.25
C LYS A 9 -19.38 -50.77 13.56
N LYS A 10 -18.95 -49.52 13.39
CA LYS A 10 -19.84 -48.40 13.00
C LYS A 10 -19.07 -47.37 12.15
N GLU A 11 -19.74 -46.82 11.15
CA GLU A 11 -19.30 -45.65 10.37
C GLU A 11 -19.72 -44.36 11.10
N GLU A 12 -18.97 -43.27 10.94
CA GLU A 12 -19.40 -41.92 11.33
C GLU A 12 -19.03 -40.86 10.28
N SER A 13 -19.87 -39.82 10.23
CA SER A 13 -19.92 -38.73 9.25
C SER A 13 -19.21 -37.46 9.77
N PRO A 14 -18.65 -36.58 8.90
CA PRO A 14 -17.83 -35.46 9.35
C PRO A 14 -18.62 -34.35 10.07
N LEU A 15 -18.11 -33.92 11.22
CA LEU A 15 -18.66 -32.83 12.03
C LEU A 15 -18.20 -31.45 11.55
N ARG A 16 -19.16 -30.54 11.34
CA ARG A 16 -18.91 -29.09 11.21
C ARG A 16 -18.30 -28.53 12.50
N TYR A 17 -17.17 -27.84 12.41
CA TYR A 17 -16.63 -27.06 13.52
C TYR A 17 -17.25 -25.65 13.57
N LYS A 18 -17.44 -25.13 14.80
CA LYS A 18 -18.03 -23.82 15.08
C LYS A 18 -16.95 -22.80 15.47
N GLU A 19 -17.21 -21.54 15.16
CA GLU A 19 -16.44 -20.38 15.64
C GLU A 19 -16.53 -20.21 17.18
N PRO A 20 -15.51 -19.60 17.83
CA PRO A 20 -15.56 -19.19 19.22
C PRO A 20 -15.88 -17.69 19.38
N LEU A 21 -17.05 -17.38 19.93
CA LEU A 21 -17.34 -16.07 20.54
C LEU A 21 -16.83 -16.04 21.99
N THR A 22 -16.05 -15.02 22.36
CA THR A 22 -15.81 -14.67 23.77
C THR A 22 -15.97 -13.17 24.01
N ALA A 23 -17.13 -12.78 24.53
CA ALA A 23 -17.38 -11.47 25.10
C ALA A 23 -17.66 -11.59 26.60
N ILE A 24 -16.92 -10.82 27.41
CA ILE A 24 -17.13 -10.62 28.85
C ILE A 24 -17.03 -9.11 29.09
N GLY A 25 -17.95 -8.41 29.75
CA GLY A 25 -19.25 -8.81 30.27
C GLY A 25 -19.76 -7.79 31.29
N ARG A 26 -21.07 -7.48 31.28
CA ARG A 26 -21.74 -6.79 32.41
C ARG A 26 -23.11 -7.41 32.66
N ARG A 27 -23.24 -8.14 33.77
CA ARG A 27 -24.54 -8.51 34.35
C ARG A 27 -24.95 -7.42 35.36
N LEU A 28 -26.24 -7.09 35.42
CA LEU A 28 -27.08 -7.15 36.63
C LEU A 28 -28.41 -6.42 36.44
N ARG A 29 -29.50 -7.16 36.20
CA ARG A 29 -30.55 -7.36 37.22
C ARG A 29 -31.52 -8.49 36.82
N ARG A 30 -31.85 -9.29 37.84
CA ARG A 30 -32.93 -10.28 37.93
C ARG A 30 -34.28 -9.56 38.05
N SER A 31 -35.47 -10.12 37.86
CA SER A 31 -36.00 -11.36 37.25
C SER A 31 -37.54 -11.27 37.32
N CYS A 32 -38.27 -12.01 36.47
CA CYS A 32 -39.62 -12.61 36.66
C CYS A 32 -40.59 -12.37 35.50
N GLY A 33 -41.41 -13.40 35.19
CA GLY A 33 -42.68 -13.26 34.47
C GLY A 33 -42.64 -13.50 32.96
N ALA A 34 -43.16 -14.65 32.55
CA ALA A 34 -43.70 -14.92 31.22
C ALA A 34 -45.03 -15.70 31.42
N PRO A 35 -45.95 -15.80 30.42
CA PRO A 35 -46.02 -15.16 29.10
C PRO A 35 -47.42 -14.54 28.79
N LEU A 36 -47.66 -14.26 27.49
CA LEU A 36 -48.94 -14.40 26.73
C LEU A 36 -49.75 -13.13 26.34
N LEU A 37 -50.31 -13.19 25.11
CA LEU A 37 -51.13 -12.21 24.33
C LEU A 37 -50.46 -10.83 24.08
N LEU A 38 -50.08 -10.41 22.86
CA LEU A 38 -50.69 -10.46 21.51
C LEU A 38 -51.98 -9.61 21.39
N LEU A 39 -51.92 -8.61 20.49
CA LEU A 39 -52.91 -7.57 20.12
C LEU A 39 -53.22 -6.47 21.15
N LEU A 40 -52.46 -5.37 21.05
CA LEU A 40 -53.02 -4.02 21.10
C LEU A 40 -52.50 -3.22 19.90
N CYS A 41 -53.41 -2.50 19.24
CA CYS A 41 -53.21 -2.02 17.87
C CYS A 41 -52.45 -0.69 17.75
N ALA A 42 -51.62 -0.62 16.72
CA ALA A 42 -51.56 0.50 15.76
C ALA A 42 -51.64 1.95 16.30
N VAL A 43 -50.56 2.39 16.98
CA VAL A 43 -50.04 3.76 16.83
C VAL A 43 -48.50 3.66 16.78
N ALA A 44 -47.84 4.55 16.01
CA ALA A 44 -46.39 4.56 15.78
C ALA A 44 -45.83 3.44 14.86
N HIS A 45 -46.39 3.32 13.65
CA HIS A 45 -45.70 2.80 12.45
C HIS A 45 -45.77 3.83 11.30
N THR A 46 -45.55 5.10 11.63
CA THR A 46 -45.48 6.23 10.70
C THR A 46 -44.33 7.18 11.08
N ALA A 47 -43.13 6.60 11.21
CA ALA A 47 -41.87 7.34 11.31
C ALA A 47 -40.77 6.53 10.59
N ASN A 48 -40.18 7.14 9.56
CA ASN A 48 -39.17 6.57 8.65
C ASN A 48 -39.62 5.45 7.70
N ALA A 49 -40.57 5.80 6.81
CA ALA A 49 -40.31 5.60 5.38
C ALA A 49 -39.45 6.79 4.88
N ALA A 50 -38.22 6.89 5.39
CA ALA A 50 -37.19 7.71 4.76
C ALA A 50 -36.53 6.78 3.74
N GLY A 51 -36.65 7.09 2.45
CA GLY A 51 -36.12 6.23 1.40
C GLY A 51 -34.62 5.97 1.59
N ASP A 52 -34.17 4.76 1.28
CA ASP A 52 -32.77 4.36 1.28
C ASP A 52 -32.01 5.20 0.24
N THR A 53 -31.54 6.36 0.66
CA THR A 53 -30.67 7.21 -0.14
C THR A 53 -29.24 6.76 0.08
N LEU A 54 -28.44 6.69 -0.99
CA LEU A 54 -27.00 6.41 -0.94
C LEU A 54 -26.25 7.22 0.13
N ALA A 55 -26.67 8.47 0.36
CA ALA A 55 -26.12 9.34 1.40
C ALA A 55 -26.39 8.83 2.84
N GLY A 56 -27.54 8.19 3.08
CA GLY A 56 -27.86 7.50 4.33
C GLY A 56 -26.97 6.29 4.58
N ASP A 57 -26.80 5.43 3.56
CA ASP A 57 -25.96 4.23 3.63
C ASP A 57 -24.47 4.56 3.81
N ILE A 58 -23.96 5.53 3.06
CA ILE A 58 -22.61 6.07 3.24
C ILE A 58 -22.49 6.69 4.64
N GLY A 59 -23.48 7.48 5.08
CA GLY A 59 -23.50 8.09 6.41
C GLY A 59 -23.52 7.06 7.55
N ALA A 60 -24.16 5.91 7.38
CA ALA A 60 -24.12 4.79 8.32
C ALA A 60 -22.74 4.12 8.31
N SER A 61 -22.22 3.79 7.12
CA SER A 61 -20.90 3.20 6.92
C SER A 61 -19.79 4.05 7.53
N LEU A 62 -19.82 5.39 7.36
CA LEU A 62 -18.85 6.30 8.00
C LEU A 62 -18.83 6.14 9.53
N ARG A 63 -19.97 5.92 10.18
CA ARG A 63 -20.04 5.73 11.64
C ARG A 63 -19.57 4.35 12.09
N GLU A 64 -19.83 3.31 11.30
CA GLU A 64 -19.38 1.95 11.59
C GLU A 64 -17.86 1.82 11.45
N GLU A 65 -17.30 2.42 10.40
CA GLU A 65 -15.87 2.38 10.07
C GLU A 65 -15.05 3.52 10.73
N GLY A 66 -15.64 4.31 11.65
CA GLY A 66 -14.94 5.36 12.40
C GLY A 66 -14.46 6.58 11.60
N LEU A 67 -14.99 6.80 10.40
CA LEU A 67 -14.56 7.84 9.45
C LEU A 67 -15.33 9.15 9.65
N SER A 68 -14.64 10.29 9.47
CA SER A 68 -15.24 11.61 9.74
C SER A 68 -16.26 12.04 8.69
N GLY A 69 -15.93 11.92 7.41
CA GLY A 69 -16.77 12.42 6.32
C GLY A 69 -16.29 11.99 4.92
N ALA A 70 -17.19 12.09 3.95
CA ALA A 70 -16.92 11.78 2.55
C ALA A 70 -17.69 12.71 1.60
N VAL A 71 -17.10 12.94 0.42
CA VAL A 71 -17.74 13.51 -0.77
C VAL A 71 -17.62 12.50 -1.92
N TRP A 72 -18.64 12.38 -2.75
CA TRP A 72 -18.60 11.46 -3.91
C TRP A 72 -19.32 12.04 -5.12
N SER A 73 -19.02 11.48 -6.28
CA SER A 73 -19.76 11.71 -7.52
C SER A 73 -19.93 10.42 -8.30
N GLU A 74 -21.01 10.35 -9.05
CA GLU A 74 -21.29 9.28 -9.98
C GLU A 74 -21.52 9.86 -11.37
N VAL A 75 -21.10 9.10 -12.39
CA VAL A 75 -21.42 9.34 -13.80
C VAL A 75 -22.19 8.10 -14.27
N ARG A 76 -23.36 8.31 -14.87
CA ARG A 76 -24.19 7.24 -15.44
C ARG A 76 -24.03 7.17 -16.96
N ASP A 77 -24.59 6.11 -17.55
CA ASP A 77 -24.41 5.74 -18.96
C ASP A 77 -25.03 6.75 -19.96
N ASP A 78 -26.08 7.46 -19.53
CA ASP A 78 -26.67 8.62 -20.19
C ASP A 78 -25.84 9.91 -20.08
N GLY A 79 -24.76 9.88 -19.30
CA GLY A 79 -23.87 11.02 -19.02
C GLY A 79 -24.32 11.89 -17.84
N ALA A 80 -25.42 11.55 -17.16
CA ALA A 80 -25.86 12.26 -15.96
C ALA A 80 -24.81 12.19 -14.84
N VAL A 81 -24.67 13.30 -14.11
CA VAL A 81 -23.72 13.42 -13.00
C VAL A 81 -24.48 13.68 -11.71
N SER A 82 -24.26 12.82 -10.71
CA SER A 82 -24.69 13.05 -9.33
C SER A 82 -23.49 13.47 -8.47
N THR A 83 -23.74 14.22 -7.40
CA THR A 83 -22.73 14.50 -6.36
C THR A 83 -23.38 14.44 -4.98
N GLY A 84 -22.69 13.87 -4.00
CA GLY A 84 -23.17 13.80 -2.63
C GLY A 84 -22.09 14.03 -1.59
N ALA A 85 -22.52 14.17 -0.33
CA ALA A 85 -21.66 14.29 0.82
C ALA A 85 -22.33 13.71 2.08
N ALA A 86 -21.52 13.22 3.01
CA ALA A 86 -21.97 12.70 4.30
C ALA A 86 -20.91 12.93 5.38
N GLY A 87 -21.34 12.98 6.65
CA GLY A 87 -20.46 13.19 7.80
C GLY A 87 -19.98 14.63 7.97
N LEU A 88 -18.75 14.80 8.45
CA LEU A 88 -18.16 16.06 8.90
C LEU A 88 -16.95 16.46 8.04
N ALA A 89 -16.96 17.70 7.53
CA ALA A 89 -15.78 18.34 6.94
C ALA A 89 -14.70 18.64 7.99
N ASN A 90 -15.07 18.76 9.28
CA ASN A 90 -14.15 18.98 10.38
C ASN A 90 -14.76 18.45 11.69
N ALA A 91 -14.13 17.44 12.30
CA ALA A 91 -14.62 16.81 13.52
C ALA A 91 -14.56 17.75 14.75
N ALA A 92 -13.54 18.59 14.84
CA ALA A 92 -13.34 19.49 15.97
C ALA A 92 -14.37 20.65 16.01
N SER A 93 -14.68 21.25 14.85
CA SER A 93 -15.73 22.28 14.76
C SER A 93 -17.14 21.72 14.51
N LYS A 94 -17.25 20.41 14.28
CA LYS A 94 -18.48 19.71 13.85
C LYS A 94 -19.12 20.29 12.58
N ALA A 95 -18.31 20.91 11.71
CA ALA A 95 -18.79 21.39 10.42
C ALA A 95 -19.19 20.19 9.54
N ALA A 96 -20.43 20.20 9.03
CA ALA A 96 -20.94 19.17 8.14
C ALA A 96 -20.19 19.16 6.80
N MET A 97 -20.03 17.96 6.22
CA MET A 97 -19.50 17.80 4.87
C MET A 97 -20.56 18.20 3.84
N ARG A 98 -20.14 18.90 2.79
CA ARG A 98 -20.98 19.34 1.66
C ARG A 98 -20.40 18.86 0.34
N ALA A 99 -21.23 18.70 -0.69
CA ALA A 99 -20.77 18.22 -2.00
C ALA A 99 -19.79 19.18 -2.72
N ASP A 100 -19.78 20.47 -2.34
CA ASP A 100 -18.83 21.48 -2.83
C ASP A 100 -17.51 21.55 -2.03
N ASN A 101 -17.37 20.77 -0.95
CA ASN A 101 -16.11 20.70 -0.22
C ASN A 101 -15.02 20.10 -1.09
N LYS A 102 -13.82 20.66 -0.95
CA LYS A 102 -12.60 20.12 -1.56
C LYS A 102 -11.98 19.08 -0.64
N VAL A 103 -11.33 18.09 -1.24
CA VAL A 103 -10.52 17.07 -0.56
C VAL A 103 -9.17 16.94 -1.26
N GLN A 104 -8.15 16.52 -0.51
CA GLN A 104 -6.92 16.01 -1.12
C GLN A 104 -7.14 14.55 -1.52
N VAL A 105 -6.65 14.16 -2.69
CA VAL A 105 -6.92 12.82 -3.26
C VAL A 105 -5.66 11.96 -3.37
N GLY A 106 -4.56 12.38 -2.74
CA GLY A 106 -3.30 11.65 -2.72
C GLY A 106 -2.88 11.20 -4.11
N SER A 107 -2.58 9.90 -4.24
CA SER A 107 -2.06 9.33 -5.48
C SER A 107 -2.96 9.40 -6.71
N LEU A 108 -4.23 9.83 -6.61
CA LEU A 108 -5.03 10.20 -7.80
C LEU A 108 -4.44 11.41 -8.58
N ALA A 109 -3.58 12.22 -7.94
CA ALA A 109 -2.79 13.24 -8.62
C ALA A 109 -2.00 12.70 -9.83
N LYS A 110 -1.58 11.42 -9.77
CA LYS A 110 -0.87 10.73 -10.85
C LYS A 110 -1.66 10.70 -12.16
N VAL A 111 -2.99 10.57 -12.10
CA VAL A 111 -3.83 10.55 -13.29
C VAL A 111 -3.71 11.88 -14.05
N GLY A 112 -3.79 13.02 -13.36
CA GLY A 112 -3.62 14.33 -14.01
C GLY A 112 -2.18 14.62 -14.46
N VAL A 113 -1.15 14.19 -13.72
CA VAL A 113 0.25 14.25 -14.18
C VAL A 113 0.42 13.44 -15.48
N ALA A 114 -0.12 12.22 -15.53
CA ALA A 114 -0.08 11.38 -16.72
C ALA A 114 -0.80 12.05 -17.90
N LEU A 115 -2.01 12.59 -17.71
CA LEU A 115 -2.71 13.35 -18.74
C LEU A 115 -1.89 14.56 -19.23
N GLY A 116 -1.18 15.27 -18.36
CA GLY A 116 -0.27 16.35 -18.76
C GLY A 116 0.90 15.87 -19.63
N VAL A 117 1.52 14.75 -19.27
CA VAL A 117 2.59 14.15 -20.09
C VAL A 117 2.04 13.66 -21.43
N LEU A 118 0.87 13.02 -21.46
CA LEU A 118 0.20 12.56 -22.69
C LEU A 118 -0.30 13.72 -23.56
N ARG A 119 -0.59 14.88 -22.96
CA ARG A 119 -0.86 16.12 -23.68
C ARG A 119 0.40 16.64 -24.36
N LEU A 120 1.56 16.63 -23.70
CA LEU A 120 2.85 16.95 -24.33
C LEU A 120 3.19 15.99 -25.49
N VAL A 121 2.88 14.70 -25.36
CA VAL A 121 3.04 13.72 -26.44
C VAL A 121 2.07 13.99 -27.59
N THR A 122 0.80 14.31 -27.30
CA THR A 122 -0.20 14.69 -28.30
C THR A 122 0.19 15.97 -29.07
N GLU A 123 0.90 16.88 -28.41
CA GLU A 123 1.45 18.11 -29.01
C GLU A 123 2.81 17.90 -29.71
N ASN A 124 3.31 16.67 -29.81
CA ASN A 124 4.64 16.32 -30.35
C ASN A 124 5.83 17.01 -29.66
N LYS A 125 5.66 17.48 -28.41
CA LYS A 125 6.73 18.09 -27.59
C LYS A 125 7.57 17.06 -26.84
N LEU A 126 7.09 15.82 -26.76
CA LEU A 126 7.72 14.69 -26.08
C LEU A 126 7.28 13.40 -26.78
N ALA A 127 8.04 12.31 -26.62
CA ALA A 127 7.58 10.98 -27.00
C ALA A 127 7.62 10.03 -25.79
N LEU A 128 6.69 9.06 -25.75
CA LEU A 128 6.68 8.02 -24.72
C LEU A 128 8.01 7.24 -24.66
N ASP A 129 8.65 7.06 -25.81
CA ASP A 129 9.90 6.33 -25.94
C ASP A 129 11.17 7.15 -25.74
N THR A 130 11.07 8.46 -25.51
CA THR A 130 12.24 9.30 -25.21
C THR A 130 12.96 8.76 -23.97
N PRO A 131 14.25 8.39 -24.05
CA PRO A 131 15.03 8.03 -22.88
C PRO A 131 15.10 9.20 -21.90
N LEU A 132 14.83 8.95 -20.63
CA LEU A 132 14.77 9.97 -19.57
C LEU A 132 16.06 10.82 -19.50
N ALA A 133 17.21 10.19 -19.71
CA ALA A 133 18.52 10.86 -19.71
C ALA A 133 18.71 11.88 -20.86
N GLN A 134 17.85 11.90 -21.89
CA GLN A 134 17.83 12.96 -22.91
C GLN A 134 17.08 14.21 -22.44
N VAL A 135 16.06 14.04 -21.58
CA VAL A 135 15.28 15.15 -21.03
C VAL A 135 15.96 15.72 -19.79
N LEU A 136 16.37 14.87 -18.85
CA LEU A 136 17.02 15.23 -17.59
C LEU A 136 18.45 14.63 -17.52
N PRO A 137 19.41 15.09 -18.36
CA PRO A 137 20.78 14.57 -18.37
C PRO A 137 21.53 14.77 -17.04
N GLU A 138 21.10 15.71 -16.21
CA GLU A 138 21.56 15.91 -14.83
C GLU A 138 21.21 14.74 -13.89
N LEU A 139 20.10 14.04 -14.15
CA LEU A 139 19.56 13.00 -13.27
C LEU A 139 20.24 11.65 -13.54
N LYS A 140 21.30 11.35 -12.77
CA LYS A 140 22.11 10.14 -12.96
C LYS A 140 21.44 8.90 -12.35
N LEU A 141 20.85 8.07 -13.21
CA LEU A 141 20.28 6.78 -12.84
C LEU A 141 21.34 5.69 -12.79
N GLY A 142 21.33 4.89 -11.72
CA GLY A 142 22.10 3.65 -11.63
C GLY A 142 21.37 2.52 -12.35
N ASN A 143 21.43 2.48 -13.69
CA ASN A 143 20.77 1.48 -14.53
C ASN A 143 21.76 0.48 -15.14
N ALA A 144 21.72 -0.78 -14.69
CA ALA A 144 22.55 -1.87 -15.22
C ALA A 144 22.20 -2.23 -16.68
N TRP A 145 20.97 -1.95 -17.12
CA TRP A 145 20.47 -2.23 -18.46
C TRP A 145 20.58 -1.04 -19.42
N ASN A 146 21.26 0.06 -19.05
CA ASN A 146 21.19 1.32 -19.79
C ASN A 146 21.60 1.25 -21.28
N GLY A 147 22.41 0.26 -21.67
CA GLY A 147 22.81 0.04 -23.06
C GLY A 147 21.75 -0.65 -23.94
N SER A 148 20.82 -1.40 -23.35
CA SER A 148 19.74 -2.12 -24.06
C SER A 148 18.36 -1.53 -23.75
N ASP A 149 18.09 -1.29 -22.47
CA ASP A 149 16.80 -0.87 -21.92
C ASP A 149 17.02 0.36 -21.01
N PRO A 150 17.22 1.56 -21.60
CA PRO A 150 17.20 2.79 -20.84
C PRO A 150 15.80 3.04 -20.25
N VAL A 151 15.72 3.75 -19.11
CA VAL A 151 14.44 4.24 -18.59
C VAL A 151 13.88 5.28 -19.57
N ARG A 152 12.64 5.08 -20.04
CA ARG A 152 11.91 5.95 -20.97
C ARG A 152 10.75 6.62 -20.25
N ILE A 153 10.15 7.66 -20.84
CA ILE A 153 9.00 8.36 -20.26
C ILE A 153 7.84 7.40 -19.95
N ARG A 154 7.53 6.46 -20.85
CA ARG A 154 6.52 5.41 -20.61
C ARG A 154 6.75 4.65 -19.29
N HIS A 155 8.01 4.27 -19.01
CA HIS A 155 8.35 3.44 -17.84
C HIS A 155 8.11 4.15 -16.50
N LEU A 156 8.01 5.48 -16.50
CA LEU A 156 7.65 6.26 -15.31
C LEU A 156 6.12 6.30 -15.11
N LEU A 157 5.36 6.37 -16.21
CA LEU A 157 3.90 6.43 -16.25
C LEU A 157 3.26 5.08 -15.87
N ASP A 158 3.73 3.99 -16.48
CA ASP A 158 3.24 2.63 -16.24
C ASP A 158 3.89 1.92 -15.05
N HIS A 159 4.70 2.65 -14.28
CA HIS A 159 5.47 2.13 -13.14
C HIS A 159 6.43 0.97 -13.48
N THR A 160 6.87 0.81 -14.73
CA THR A 160 7.84 -0.23 -15.13
C THR A 160 9.32 0.20 -15.11
N SER A 161 9.64 1.38 -14.60
CA SER A 161 11.01 1.95 -14.58
C SER A 161 12.04 1.19 -13.72
N GLY A 162 11.59 0.27 -12.86
CA GLY A 162 12.44 -0.42 -11.90
C GLY A 162 12.99 0.47 -10.77
N LEU A 163 12.55 1.73 -10.66
CA LEU A 163 12.93 2.62 -9.56
C LEU A 163 12.37 2.12 -8.21
N ASP A 164 12.96 2.58 -7.11
CA ASP A 164 12.39 2.39 -5.78
C ASP A 164 11.17 3.32 -5.56
N ASN A 165 10.40 3.10 -4.49
CA ASN A 165 9.15 3.82 -4.28
C ASN A 165 9.33 5.22 -3.66
N VAL A 166 9.42 5.28 -2.32
CA VAL A 166 9.56 6.51 -1.54
C VAL A 166 10.28 6.20 -0.22
N HIS A 167 11.13 7.11 0.24
CA HIS A 167 11.83 7.00 1.52
C HIS A 167 11.17 7.84 2.62
N PHE A 168 11.41 7.48 3.88
CA PHE A 168 10.82 8.17 5.05
C PHE A 168 11.05 9.68 5.03
N TRP A 169 12.23 10.16 4.61
CA TRP A 169 12.55 11.59 4.51
C TRP A 169 11.77 12.34 3.39
N GLN A 170 11.32 11.65 2.35
CA GLN A 170 10.49 12.23 1.28
C GLN A 170 9.00 12.30 1.67
N ALA A 171 8.53 11.32 2.46
CA ALA A 171 7.12 11.17 2.85
C ALA A 171 6.76 11.81 4.21
N PHE A 172 7.67 11.76 5.19
CA PHE A 172 7.43 12.15 6.58
C PHE A 172 8.47 13.18 7.05
N SER A 173 8.52 14.33 6.36
CA SER A 173 9.36 15.47 6.74
C SER A 173 8.53 16.75 6.82
N SER A 174 8.73 17.52 7.89
CA SER A 174 8.14 18.87 8.01
C SER A 174 9.04 19.97 7.42
N LYS A 175 10.03 19.60 6.57
CA LYS A 175 10.95 20.56 5.93
C LYS A 175 10.53 20.95 4.50
N ALA A 176 9.68 20.15 3.85
CA ALA A 176 9.14 20.51 2.55
C ALA A 176 8.31 21.79 2.65
N ALA A 177 8.53 22.72 1.72
CA ALA A 177 7.73 23.92 1.52
C ALA A 177 6.72 23.72 0.38
N ALA A 178 5.75 24.62 0.30
CA ALA A 178 4.68 24.58 -0.71
C ALA A 178 5.21 24.60 -2.16
N ASP A 179 6.42 25.12 -2.36
CA ASP A 179 7.12 25.40 -3.61
C ASP A 179 8.56 24.86 -3.64
N THR A 180 8.92 23.91 -2.76
CA THR A 180 10.24 23.25 -2.78
C THR A 180 10.55 22.68 -4.19
N PRO A 181 11.71 23.02 -4.78
CA PRO A 181 12.15 22.49 -6.07
C PRO A 181 12.11 20.96 -6.11
N LEU A 182 11.51 20.38 -7.16
CA LEU A 182 11.35 18.92 -7.26
C LEU A 182 12.68 18.16 -7.22
N ALA A 183 13.76 18.79 -7.69
CA ALA A 183 15.12 18.25 -7.63
C ALA A 183 15.61 17.94 -6.21
N GLU A 184 15.10 18.64 -5.17
CA GLU A 184 15.47 18.36 -3.77
C GLU A 184 15.00 16.96 -3.32
N ALA A 185 13.94 16.42 -3.91
CA ALA A 185 13.50 15.05 -3.66
C ALA A 185 14.48 13.98 -4.20
N PHE A 186 15.49 14.38 -4.98
CA PHE A 186 16.40 13.50 -5.72
C PHE A 186 17.89 13.78 -5.49
N HIS A 187 18.24 14.75 -4.64
CA HIS A 187 19.59 14.87 -4.12
C HIS A 187 19.96 13.68 -3.23
N GLY A 188 21.26 13.49 -2.95
CA GLY A 188 21.78 12.47 -2.04
C GLY A 188 22.62 11.37 -2.70
N SER A 189 22.86 10.28 -1.95
CA SER A 189 23.76 9.21 -2.38
C SER A 189 23.31 8.53 -3.69
N GLY A 190 24.27 8.13 -4.55
CA GLY A 190 24.01 7.47 -5.83
C GLY A 190 23.30 6.10 -5.79
N LYS A 191 22.83 5.66 -4.62
CA LYS A 191 21.95 4.50 -4.44
C LYS A 191 20.47 4.84 -4.59
N LEU A 192 20.06 6.10 -4.40
CA LEU A 192 18.66 6.55 -4.40
C LEU A 192 17.97 6.25 -5.74
N LEU A 193 18.64 6.57 -6.85
CA LEU A 193 18.13 6.40 -8.21
C LEU A 193 18.68 5.13 -8.89
N ARG A 194 18.86 4.06 -8.11
CA ARG A 194 19.24 2.76 -8.65
C ARG A 194 18.00 2.05 -9.22
N VAL A 195 18.06 1.72 -10.51
CA VAL A 195 17.10 0.85 -11.17
C VAL A 195 17.35 -0.59 -10.71
N ARG A 196 16.31 -1.25 -10.22
CA ARG A 196 16.37 -2.56 -9.54
C ARG A 196 16.02 -3.73 -10.45
N ASP A 197 15.22 -3.47 -11.48
CA ASP A 197 14.76 -4.44 -12.48
C ASP A 197 14.85 -3.82 -13.88
N ARG A 198 14.86 -4.68 -14.90
CA ARG A 198 14.96 -4.27 -16.31
C ARG A 198 13.78 -3.35 -16.67
N PRO A 199 14.02 -2.09 -17.10
CA PRO A 199 12.94 -1.18 -17.43
C PRO A 199 11.97 -1.75 -18.47
N GLY A 200 10.67 -1.68 -18.19
CA GLY A 200 9.61 -2.27 -19.01
C GLY A 200 9.20 -3.69 -18.60
N SER A 201 10.02 -4.47 -17.89
CA SER A 201 9.74 -5.91 -17.70
C SER A 201 8.71 -6.21 -16.61
N ARG A 202 8.65 -5.41 -15.53
CA ARG A 202 7.72 -5.63 -14.41
C ARG A 202 7.18 -4.32 -13.87
N TYR A 203 5.94 -4.36 -13.38
CA TYR A 203 5.33 -3.26 -12.63
C TYR A 203 5.93 -3.17 -11.23
N VAL A 204 6.35 -1.96 -10.84
CA VAL A 204 6.88 -1.64 -9.51
C VAL A 204 6.43 -0.22 -9.14
N TYR A 205 5.37 -0.11 -8.34
CA TYR A 205 4.79 1.20 -7.99
C TYR A 205 5.84 2.16 -7.41
N SER A 206 5.97 3.33 -8.03
CA SER A 206 7.00 4.31 -7.67
C SER A 206 6.45 5.74 -7.64
N ASN A 207 6.42 6.32 -6.45
CA ASN A 207 6.19 7.75 -6.25
C ASN A 207 7.36 8.59 -6.78
N MET A 208 8.61 8.11 -6.65
CA MET A 208 9.77 8.77 -7.25
C MET A 208 9.65 8.90 -8.77
N GLY A 209 9.15 7.88 -9.48
CA GLY A 209 8.91 7.93 -10.92
C GLY A 209 7.98 9.10 -11.33
N TYR A 210 6.91 9.33 -10.56
CA TYR A 210 6.01 10.46 -10.79
C TYR A 210 6.60 11.82 -10.37
N GLY A 211 7.42 11.87 -9.32
CA GLY A 211 8.21 13.07 -9.01
C GLY A 211 9.13 13.49 -10.17
N ILE A 212 9.75 12.52 -10.83
CA ILE A 212 10.56 12.73 -12.04
C ILE A 212 9.69 13.18 -13.22
N LEU A 213 8.47 12.65 -13.38
CA LEU A 213 7.54 13.15 -14.42
C LEU A 213 7.16 14.63 -14.21
N GLY A 214 7.06 15.10 -12.97
CA GLY A 214 6.94 16.52 -12.67
C GLY A 214 8.12 17.32 -13.22
N MET A 215 9.36 16.89 -12.94
CA MET A 215 10.58 17.51 -13.50
C MET A 215 10.63 17.45 -15.03
N VAL A 216 10.12 16.38 -15.65
CA VAL A 216 10.00 16.28 -17.12
C VAL A 216 9.04 17.34 -17.66
N ILE A 217 7.88 17.56 -17.02
CA ILE A 217 6.96 18.63 -17.39
C ILE A 217 7.66 20.00 -17.26
N GLU A 218 8.33 20.27 -16.13
CA GLU A 218 9.05 21.53 -15.92
C GLU A 218 10.12 21.77 -16.99
N LYS A 219 10.90 20.74 -17.34
CA LYS A 219 11.96 20.81 -18.34
C LYS A 219 11.44 21.06 -19.76
N VAL A 220 10.36 20.39 -20.15
CA VAL A 220 9.78 20.49 -21.50
C VAL A 220 8.97 21.79 -21.68
N THR A 221 8.38 22.32 -20.60
CA THR A 221 7.47 23.48 -20.67
C THR A 221 8.08 24.80 -20.21
N GLY A 222 9.17 24.77 -19.44
CA GLY A 222 9.83 25.97 -18.89
C GLY A 222 9.07 26.63 -17.73
N GLN A 223 8.08 25.95 -17.13
CA GLN A 223 7.27 26.47 -16.03
C GLN A 223 6.99 25.39 -14.96
N PRO A 224 6.66 25.76 -13.71
CA PRO A 224 6.31 24.81 -12.65
C PRO A 224 5.19 23.85 -13.08
N TYR A 225 5.32 22.57 -12.72
CA TYR A 225 4.42 21.53 -13.22
C TYR A 225 2.95 21.78 -12.83
N GLU A 226 2.70 22.37 -11.67
CA GLU A 226 1.35 22.70 -11.18
C GLU A 226 0.69 23.73 -12.09
N ARG A 227 1.45 24.76 -12.51
CA ARG A 227 0.93 25.79 -13.44
C ARG A 227 0.63 25.20 -14.82
N TYR A 228 1.45 24.27 -15.29
CA TYR A 228 1.17 23.54 -16.52
C TYR A 228 -0.11 22.71 -16.39
N LEU A 229 -0.25 21.89 -15.34
CA LEU A 229 -1.40 21.00 -15.17
C LEU A 229 -2.71 21.77 -14.91
N ASP A 230 -2.69 22.82 -14.09
CA ASP A 230 -3.86 23.66 -13.84
C ASP A 230 -4.34 24.33 -15.15
N ALA A 231 -3.41 24.88 -15.96
CA ALA A 231 -3.75 25.60 -17.18
C ALA A 231 -4.02 24.69 -18.40
N GLN A 232 -3.35 23.54 -18.51
CA GLN A 232 -3.37 22.68 -19.71
C GLN A 232 -4.06 21.33 -19.49
N VAL A 233 -4.46 20.99 -18.26
CA VAL A 233 -5.29 19.80 -17.97
C VAL A 233 -6.59 20.21 -17.27
N LEU A 234 -6.52 20.83 -16.09
CA LEU A 234 -7.73 21.15 -15.31
C LEU A 234 -8.61 22.19 -16.02
N GLY A 235 -8.02 23.28 -16.54
CA GLY A 235 -8.72 24.32 -17.29
C GLY A 235 -9.52 23.81 -18.51
N PRO A 236 -8.91 23.06 -19.45
CA PRO A 236 -9.61 22.48 -20.60
C PRO A 236 -10.75 21.52 -20.22
N LEU A 237 -10.61 20.77 -19.13
CA LEU A 237 -11.67 19.89 -18.59
C LEU A 237 -12.76 20.67 -17.83
N GLY A 238 -12.49 21.93 -17.46
CA GLY A 238 -13.41 22.75 -16.68
C GLY A 238 -13.36 22.50 -15.18
N MET A 239 -12.28 21.88 -14.69
CA MET A 239 -12.07 21.55 -13.28
C MET A 239 -11.62 22.78 -12.49
N GLN A 240 -12.50 23.77 -12.40
CA GLN A 240 -12.21 25.11 -11.87
C GLN A 240 -12.05 25.16 -10.34
N ASP A 241 -12.52 24.13 -9.63
CA ASP A 241 -12.37 24.02 -8.18
C ASP A 241 -11.15 23.18 -7.78
N SER A 242 -10.41 22.69 -8.77
CA SER A 242 -9.26 21.81 -8.60
C SER A 242 -7.94 22.54 -8.82
N THR A 243 -6.88 22.09 -8.14
CA THR A 243 -5.52 22.60 -8.36
C THR A 243 -4.45 21.60 -7.92
N PHE A 244 -3.35 21.57 -8.68
CA PHE A 244 -2.10 20.91 -8.31
C PHE A 244 -1.23 21.77 -7.37
N ALA A 245 -1.52 23.05 -7.21
CA ALA A 245 -0.83 23.91 -6.26
C ALA A 245 -1.14 23.50 -4.81
N PHE A 246 -0.17 23.68 -3.90
CA PHE A 246 -0.39 23.41 -2.49
C PHE A 246 -1.41 24.37 -1.88
N VAL A 247 -2.47 23.80 -1.32
CA VAL A 247 -3.49 24.45 -0.49
C VAL A 247 -3.68 23.66 0.80
N THR A 248 -4.05 24.35 1.87
CA THR A 248 -4.24 23.81 3.21
C THR A 248 -5.42 24.51 3.88
N GLN A 249 -5.76 24.15 5.11
CA GLN A 249 -6.89 24.73 5.86
C GLN A 249 -6.49 25.98 6.66
N THR A 250 -5.19 26.33 6.72
CA THR A 250 -4.67 27.41 7.58
C THR A 250 -3.58 28.25 6.92
N GLY A 251 -3.33 29.46 7.44
CA GLY A 251 -2.25 30.34 6.98
C GLY A 251 -2.44 30.92 5.58
N ALA A 252 -1.33 31.31 4.93
CA ALA A 252 -1.34 32.06 3.67
C ALA A 252 -1.78 31.26 2.42
N ARG A 253 -1.98 29.93 2.54
CA ARG A 253 -2.49 29.04 1.49
C ARG A 253 -3.82 28.39 1.89
N ALA A 254 -4.58 29.07 2.77
CA ALA A 254 -5.87 28.59 3.26
C ALA A 254 -6.94 28.55 2.15
N ASP A 255 -7.61 27.41 1.97
CA ASP A 255 -8.85 27.29 1.20
C ASP A 255 -9.99 26.89 2.15
N ALA A 256 -10.98 27.77 2.32
CA ALA A 256 -12.10 27.56 3.24
C ALA A 256 -13.07 26.43 2.82
N ARG A 257 -12.97 25.92 1.58
CA ARG A 257 -13.72 24.73 1.14
C ARG A 257 -12.96 23.44 1.34
N LEU A 258 -11.65 23.46 1.58
CA LEU A 258 -10.88 22.25 1.88
C LEU A 258 -11.32 21.67 3.24
N ALA A 259 -11.87 20.46 3.21
CA ALA A 259 -12.18 19.71 4.42
C ALA A 259 -10.91 19.52 5.27
N MET A 260 -11.04 19.53 6.59
CA MET A 260 -9.95 19.15 7.49
C MET A 260 -9.66 17.66 7.33
N GLY A 261 -8.39 17.27 7.21
CA GLY A 261 -8.01 15.86 7.23
C GLY A 261 -8.07 15.30 8.65
N HIS A 262 -8.19 13.98 8.79
CA HIS A 262 -8.24 13.32 10.10
C HIS A 262 -7.52 11.97 10.09
N PHE A 263 -6.96 11.57 11.22
CA PHE A 263 -6.62 10.16 11.50
C PHE A 263 -7.75 9.50 12.29
N GLU A 264 -7.52 8.28 12.81
CA GLU A 264 -8.53 7.58 13.60
C GLU A 264 -9.06 8.43 14.76
N HIS A 265 -10.29 8.16 15.19
CA HIS A 265 -10.96 8.86 16.29
C HIS A 265 -11.18 10.37 16.05
N GLY A 266 -11.07 10.84 14.80
CA GLY A 266 -11.31 12.24 14.44
C GLY A 266 -10.19 13.20 14.84
N VAL A 267 -8.97 12.69 15.06
CA VAL A 267 -7.78 13.52 15.34
C VAL A 267 -7.46 14.36 14.10
N THR A 268 -7.59 15.68 14.20
CA THR A 268 -7.44 16.59 13.06
C THR A 268 -6.00 16.68 12.55
N HIS A 269 -5.85 16.75 11.23
CA HIS A 269 -4.60 16.94 10.52
C HIS A 269 -4.78 17.98 9.42
N ALA A 270 -4.15 19.14 9.60
CA ALA A 270 -4.04 20.12 8.52
C ALA A 270 -3.07 19.60 7.45
N ALA A 271 -3.41 19.82 6.18
CA ALA A 271 -2.55 19.40 5.08
C ALA A 271 -1.19 20.12 5.15
N ILE A 272 -0.11 19.36 4.93
CA ILE A 272 1.27 19.87 4.89
C ILE A 272 1.93 19.65 3.52
N PRO A 273 2.94 20.43 3.14
CA PRO A 273 3.68 20.18 1.90
C PRO A 273 4.47 18.86 1.97
N MET A 274 4.83 18.32 0.81
CA MET A 274 5.60 17.08 0.65
C MET A 274 6.71 17.27 -0.39
N TYR A 275 7.69 16.38 -0.45
CA TYR A 275 8.75 16.47 -1.48
C TYR A 275 8.28 15.95 -2.86
N LEU A 276 7.65 14.78 -2.90
CA LEU A 276 7.18 14.14 -4.14
C LEU A 276 5.79 14.64 -4.57
N ARG A 277 5.62 15.97 -4.63
CA ARG A 277 4.32 16.64 -4.90
C ARG A 277 3.57 16.11 -6.14
N PRO A 278 4.22 15.86 -7.31
CA PRO A 278 3.52 15.27 -8.47
C PRO A 278 2.90 13.89 -8.21
N ALA A 279 3.41 13.14 -7.23
CA ALA A 279 2.90 11.81 -6.92
C ALA A 279 1.66 11.81 -6.02
N GLY A 280 1.31 12.93 -5.37
CA GLY A 280 0.25 12.97 -4.36
C GLY A 280 -0.52 14.29 -4.17
N GLN A 281 -0.08 15.40 -4.77
CA GLN A 281 -0.66 16.73 -4.55
C GLN A 281 -1.69 17.07 -5.64
N LEU A 282 -2.96 16.77 -5.36
CA LEU A 282 -4.11 17.30 -6.07
C LEU A 282 -5.22 17.57 -5.06
N THR A 283 -5.75 18.79 -5.08
CA THR A 283 -6.97 19.16 -4.35
C THR A 283 -8.10 19.35 -5.35
N THR A 284 -9.27 18.75 -5.10
CA THR A 284 -10.39 18.69 -6.05
C THR A 284 -11.75 18.61 -5.33
N THR A 285 -12.84 18.82 -6.06
CA THR A 285 -14.22 18.49 -5.63
C THR A 285 -14.71 17.20 -6.29
N ALA A 286 -15.82 16.65 -5.80
CA ALA A 286 -16.49 15.53 -6.45
C ALA A 286 -16.99 15.88 -7.87
N GLN A 287 -17.53 17.08 -8.06
CA GLN A 287 -18.02 17.56 -9.36
C GLN A 287 -16.91 17.65 -10.42
N ASP A 288 -15.70 18.03 -10.02
CA ASP A 288 -14.54 18.07 -10.91
C ASP A 288 -14.02 16.67 -11.25
N MET A 289 -14.03 15.74 -10.28
CA MET A 289 -13.66 14.34 -10.53
C MET A 289 -14.64 13.63 -11.48
N ALA A 290 -15.92 14.01 -11.50
CA ALA A 290 -16.86 13.53 -12.50
C ALA A 290 -16.48 13.98 -13.93
N ARG A 291 -15.98 15.21 -14.10
CA ARG A 291 -15.49 15.72 -15.40
C ARG A 291 -14.23 14.97 -15.84
N LEU A 292 -13.35 14.64 -14.90
CA LEU A 292 -12.19 13.78 -15.16
C LEU A 292 -12.62 12.36 -15.58
N ALA A 293 -13.58 11.75 -14.86
CA ALA A 293 -14.13 10.44 -15.22
C ALA A 293 -14.73 10.41 -16.64
N GLN A 294 -15.49 11.44 -17.02
CA GLN A 294 -16.05 11.59 -18.37
C GLN A 294 -14.97 11.65 -19.46
N LEU A 295 -13.84 12.34 -19.23
CA LEU A 295 -12.69 12.30 -20.15
C LEU A 295 -12.12 10.88 -20.26
N LEU A 296 -11.88 10.23 -19.13
CA LEU A 296 -11.17 8.94 -19.08
C LEU A 296 -11.98 7.79 -19.71
N MET A 297 -13.31 7.89 -19.74
CA MET A 297 -14.19 6.98 -20.49
C MET A 297 -14.40 7.38 -21.96
N GLY A 298 -13.97 8.59 -22.34
CA GLY A 298 -14.18 9.16 -23.67
C GLY A 298 -13.08 8.83 -24.69
N ASP A 299 -13.21 9.44 -25.87
CA ASP A 299 -12.27 9.29 -26.99
C ASP A 299 -10.97 10.12 -26.85
N GLY A 300 -10.85 10.90 -25.77
CA GLY A 300 -9.76 11.87 -25.58
C GLY A 300 -10.09 13.29 -26.07
N SER A 301 -11.36 13.58 -26.39
CA SER A 301 -11.82 14.96 -26.55
C SER A 301 -12.17 15.61 -25.20
N ALA A 302 -11.86 16.90 -25.07
CA ALA A 302 -12.29 17.74 -23.96
C ALA A 302 -13.19 18.85 -24.49
N ARG A 303 -14.44 18.92 -24.00
CA ARG A 303 -15.45 19.93 -24.43
C ARG A 303 -15.58 20.03 -25.97
N GLY A 304 -15.60 18.87 -26.64
CA GLY A 304 -15.73 18.78 -28.11
C GLY A 304 -14.47 19.15 -28.91
N LYS A 305 -13.31 19.30 -28.27
CA LYS A 305 -12.02 19.58 -28.94
C LYS A 305 -11.02 18.44 -28.70
N PRO A 306 -10.17 18.08 -29.68
CA PRO A 306 -9.12 17.08 -29.47
C PRO A 306 -8.17 17.47 -28.33
N PHE A 307 -8.08 16.63 -27.30
CA PHE A 307 -7.29 16.90 -26.10
C PHE A 307 -6.11 15.93 -25.94
N ILE A 308 -6.36 14.62 -25.95
CA ILE A 308 -5.36 13.55 -26.03
C ILE A 308 -5.76 12.63 -27.18
N THR A 309 -4.80 12.06 -27.90
CA THR A 309 -5.16 11.19 -29.04
C THR A 309 -5.89 9.91 -28.57
N PRO A 310 -6.88 9.39 -29.33
CA PRO A 310 -7.57 8.15 -28.98
C PRO A 310 -6.64 6.94 -28.81
N ALA A 311 -5.47 6.94 -29.46
CA ALA A 311 -4.45 5.91 -29.29
C ALA A 311 -3.84 5.93 -27.88
N LEU A 312 -3.51 7.10 -27.35
CA LEU A 312 -2.97 7.26 -25.99
C LEU A 312 -4.03 7.00 -24.92
N MET A 313 -5.30 7.37 -25.17
CA MET A 313 -6.40 7.08 -24.26
C MET A 313 -6.55 5.57 -24.00
N ARG A 314 -6.46 4.73 -25.05
CA ARG A 314 -6.49 3.26 -24.89
C ARG A 314 -5.33 2.71 -24.07
N MET A 315 -4.22 3.42 -23.96
CA MET A 315 -3.06 3.01 -23.16
C MET A 315 -3.17 3.42 -21.68
N LEU A 316 -4.16 4.22 -21.26
CA LEU A 316 -4.27 4.70 -19.87
C LEU A 316 -4.42 3.55 -18.86
N SER A 317 -5.15 2.50 -19.21
CA SER A 317 -5.50 1.38 -18.35
C SER A 317 -5.02 0.01 -18.83
N HIS A 318 -4.61 -0.09 -20.10
CA HIS A 318 -4.16 -1.34 -20.69
C HIS A 318 -2.69 -1.58 -20.33
N PRO A 319 -2.35 -2.64 -19.57
CA PRO A 319 -0.95 -2.98 -19.35
C PRO A 319 -0.29 -3.38 -20.67
N SER A 320 1.00 -3.05 -20.81
CA SER A 320 1.78 -3.43 -21.99
C SER A 320 3.26 -3.56 -21.62
N GLY A 321 4.00 -4.38 -22.35
CA GLY A 321 5.45 -4.53 -22.20
C GLY A 321 5.92 -5.41 -21.04
N THR A 322 5.15 -5.53 -19.95
CA THR A 322 5.50 -6.39 -18.80
C THR A 322 5.46 -7.88 -19.14
N GLU A 323 6.28 -8.68 -18.43
CA GLU A 323 6.29 -10.15 -18.52
C GLU A 323 4.89 -10.75 -18.33
N ALA A 324 4.07 -10.19 -17.43
CA ALA A 324 2.69 -10.64 -17.20
C ALA A 324 1.73 -10.29 -18.35
N SER A 325 1.79 -9.06 -18.89
CA SER A 325 0.95 -8.67 -20.04
C SER A 325 1.32 -9.42 -21.32
N GLN A 326 2.62 -9.68 -21.54
CA GLN A 326 3.11 -10.51 -22.65
C GLN A 326 2.62 -11.97 -22.58
N ALA A 327 2.31 -12.47 -21.38
CA ALA A 327 1.74 -13.79 -21.16
C ALA A 327 0.19 -13.81 -21.17
N GLY A 328 -0.46 -12.70 -21.56
CA GLY A 328 -1.91 -12.62 -21.73
C GLY A 328 -2.70 -12.27 -20.45
N LEU A 329 -2.06 -11.72 -19.41
CA LEU A 329 -2.78 -11.18 -18.27
C LEU A 329 -3.19 -9.72 -18.51
N ASP A 330 -4.47 -9.49 -18.76
CA ASP A 330 -5.05 -8.14 -18.97
C ASP A 330 -5.17 -7.31 -17.68
N ALA A 331 -5.14 -7.98 -16.52
CA ALA A 331 -5.04 -7.31 -15.23
C ALA A 331 -3.64 -6.70 -15.06
N GLY A 332 -3.56 -5.39 -14.79
CA GLY A 332 -2.29 -4.67 -14.77
C GLY A 332 -2.50 -3.15 -14.72
N HIS A 333 -1.40 -2.40 -14.76
CA HIS A 333 -1.40 -0.94 -14.85
C HIS A 333 -1.08 -0.48 -16.27
N GLY A 334 -1.87 0.43 -16.83
CA GLY A 334 -1.54 1.17 -18.05
C GLY A 334 -0.70 2.42 -17.73
N LEU A 335 -0.80 3.47 -18.55
CA LEU A 335 -0.04 4.72 -18.36
C LEU A 335 -0.56 5.61 -17.21
N ALA A 336 -1.70 5.30 -16.59
CA ALA A 336 -2.28 6.15 -15.53
C ALA A 336 -3.23 5.42 -14.56
N LEU A 337 -3.79 4.27 -14.94
CA LEU A 337 -4.85 3.57 -14.21
C LEU A 337 -4.59 2.06 -14.23
N ALA A 338 -5.16 1.33 -13.27
CA ALA A 338 -5.08 -0.13 -13.22
C ALA A 338 -6.41 -0.80 -13.59
N THR A 339 -6.36 -1.77 -14.50
CA THR A 339 -7.48 -2.70 -14.73
C THR A 339 -7.59 -3.65 -13.53
N ARG A 340 -8.77 -3.69 -12.91
CA ARG A 340 -9.05 -4.43 -11.68
C ARG A 340 -10.44 -5.07 -11.76
N ASP A 341 -10.51 -6.37 -11.58
CA ASP A 341 -11.75 -7.04 -11.20
C ASP A 341 -12.04 -6.73 -9.71
N ARG A 342 -13.18 -6.13 -9.42
CA ARG A 342 -13.64 -5.79 -8.07
C ARG A 342 -15.09 -6.26 -7.93
N HIS A 343 -15.38 -7.10 -6.93
CA HIS A 343 -16.74 -7.60 -6.66
C HIS A 343 -17.40 -8.17 -7.93
N ASN A 344 -16.65 -8.92 -8.73
CA ASN A 344 -17.09 -9.49 -10.02
C ASN A 344 -17.46 -8.45 -11.11
N VAL A 345 -16.93 -7.23 -11.03
CA VAL A 345 -17.02 -6.22 -12.08
C VAL A 345 -15.61 -5.78 -12.47
N VAL A 346 -15.25 -5.93 -13.75
CA VAL A 346 -13.98 -5.44 -14.28
C VAL A 346 -14.09 -3.94 -14.50
N GLY A 347 -13.38 -3.18 -13.66
CA GLY A 347 -13.28 -1.72 -13.75
C GLY A 347 -11.84 -1.28 -13.95
N VAL A 348 -11.69 -0.01 -14.26
CA VAL A 348 -10.40 0.68 -14.36
C VAL A 348 -10.33 1.66 -13.20
N CYS A 349 -9.42 1.45 -12.25
CA CYS A 349 -9.39 2.19 -10.99
C CYS A 349 -8.01 2.72 -10.63
N HIS A 350 -7.99 3.75 -9.79
CA HIS A 350 -6.78 4.18 -9.09
C HIS A 350 -7.14 4.65 -7.66
N PRO A 351 -6.53 4.09 -6.60
CA PRO A 351 -6.71 4.55 -5.23
C PRO A 351 -5.82 5.77 -4.93
N GLY A 352 -6.17 6.53 -3.91
CA GLY A 352 -5.38 7.65 -3.42
C GLY A 352 -5.33 7.66 -1.90
N THR A 353 -4.12 7.85 -1.34
CA THR A 353 -3.91 8.14 0.08
C THR A 353 -2.92 9.29 0.20
N SER A 354 -3.16 10.16 1.18
CA SER A 354 -2.30 11.24 1.65
C SER A 354 -2.65 11.49 3.11
N ALA A 355 -1.70 11.92 3.94
CA ALA A 355 -1.92 12.07 5.39
C ALA A 355 -3.24 12.80 5.71
N GLY A 356 -4.19 12.08 6.33
CA GLY A 356 -5.51 12.59 6.70
C GLY A 356 -6.62 12.51 5.64
N PHE A 357 -6.34 11.97 4.45
CA PHE A 357 -7.30 11.79 3.35
C PHE A 357 -7.09 10.50 2.55
N ARG A 358 -8.20 9.86 2.14
CA ARG A 358 -8.20 8.73 1.21
C ARG A 358 -9.20 8.94 0.09
N ALA A 359 -8.99 8.34 -1.08
CA ALA A 359 -9.86 8.49 -2.23
C ALA A 359 -9.83 7.26 -3.16
N MET A 360 -10.88 7.11 -3.97
CA MET A 360 -10.98 6.12 -5.03
C MET A 360 -11.62 6.78 -6.27
N LEU A 361 -11.05 6.51 -7.44
CA LEU A 361 -11.71 6.71 -8.73
C LEU A 361 -11.79 5.33 -9.40
N CYS A 362 -12.99 4.95 -9.86
CA CYS A 362 -13.20 3.80 -10.73
C CYS A 362 -14.09 4.20 -11.90
N ILE A 363 -13.68 3.82 -13.11
CA ILE A 363 -14.44 3.98 -14.35
C ILE A 363 -14.73 2.61 -14.95
N TYR A 364 -15.86 2.48 -15.63
CA TYR A 364 -16.36 1.24 -16.23
C TYR A 364 -16.71 1.53 -17.69
N PRO A 365 -15.72 1.56 -18.61
CA PRO A 365 -15.90 2.12 -19.95
C PRO A 365 -16.95 1.41 -20.81
N GLU A 366 -17.14 0.09 -20.63
CA GLU A 366 -18.20 -0.66 -21.31
C GLU A 366 -19.60 -0.22 -20.85
N GLN A 367 -19.77 0.02 -19.55
CA GLN A 367 -21.00 0.47 -18.93
C GLN A 367 -21.19 1.99 -19.05
N LYS A 368 -20.16 2.73 -19.48
CA LYS A 368 -20.08 4.20 -19.52
C LYS A 368 -20.32 4.88 -18.16
N SER A 369 -20.17 4.12 -17.07
CA SER A 369 -20.43 4.56 -15.70
C SER A 369 -19.13 4.73 -14.91
N ALA A 370 -19.12 5.62 -13.93
CA ALA A 370 -17.97 5.84 -13.06
C ALA A 370 -18.39 6.34 -11.68
N PHE A 371 -17.54 6.10 -10.67
CA PHE A 371 -17.63 6.79 -9.39
C PHE A 371 -16.30 7.36 -8.95
N PHE A 372 -16.36 8.48 -8.24
CA PHE A 372 -15.30 8.98 -7.39
C PHE A 372 -15.82 9.10 -5.96
N ILE A 373 -15.01 8.73 -4.98
CA ILE A 373 -15.26 9.04 -3.57
C ILE A 373 -13.96 9.51 -2.90
N GLY A 374 -14.06 10.57 -2.10
CA GLY A 374 -12.98 11.14 -1.30
C GLY A 374 -13.39 11.29 0.16
N PHE A 375 -12.57 10.75 1.05
CA PHE A 375 -12.71 10.76 2.49
C PHE A 375 -11.72 11.76 3.10
N ASN A 376 -12.16 12.51 4.10
CA ASN A 376 -11.27 13.33 4.92
C ASN A 376 -10.83 12.58 6.19
N THR A 377 -10.61 11.27 6.08
CA THR A 377 -10.05 10.44 7.14
C THR A 377 -9.15 9.37 6.55
N ASP A 378 -7.97 9.25 7.12
CA ASP A 378 -6.93 8.28 6.83
C ASP A 378 -6.83 7.33 8.03
N ALA A 379 -7.61 6.25 7.98
CA ALA A 379 -7.63 5.17 8.96
C ALA A 379 -7.11 3.89 8.28
N GLU A 380 -6.37 3.06 9.01
CA GLU A 380 -5.79 1.82 8.47
C GLU A 380 -6.69 0.59 8.67
N ASP A 381 -7.65 0.65 9.61
CA ASP A 381 -8.52 -0.46 10.02
C ASP A 381 -9.91 -0.47 9.36
N ALA A 382 -10.30 0.59 8.66
CA ALA A 382 -11.61 0.76 8.03
C ALA A 382 -11.81 -0.03 6.70
N ASP A 383 -12.98 -0.65 6.49
CA ASP A 383 -13.37 -1.28 5.22
C ASP A 383 -13.82 -0.23 4.19
N TYR A 384 -12.86 0.39 3.51
CA TYR A 384 -13.13 1.29 2.37
C TYR A 384 -13.81 0.58 1.18
N GLU A 385 -13.72 -0.75 1.04
CA GLU A 385 -14.42 -1.48 -0.03
C GLU A 385 -15.93 -1.52 0.20
N ARG A 386 -16.42 -1.32 1.44
CA ARG A 386 -17.85 -1.16 1.72
C ARG A 386 -18.46 -0.01 0.91
N PHE A 387 -17.78 1.12 0.84
CA PHE A 387 -18.25 2.29 0.09
C PHE A 387 -18.21 2.06 -1.42
N ASN A 388 -17.18 1.36 -1.92
CA ASN A 388 -17.13 0.92 -3.32
C ASN A 388 -18.35 0.04 -3.65
N ARG A 389 -18.69 -0.94 -2.79
CA ARG A 389 -19.87 -1.80 -2.97
C ARG A 389 -21.18 -1.00 -3.01
N LEU A 390 -21.34 0.03 -2.17
CA LEU A 390 -22.52 0.91 -2.17
C LEU A 390 -22.65 1.70 -3.47
N LEU A 391 -21.57 2.33 -3.94
CA LEU A 391 -21.54 3.11 -5.19
C LEU A 391 -21.75 2.22 -6.42
N MET A 392 -21.12 1.03 -6.46
CA MET A 392 -21.30 0.07 -7.54
C MET A 392 -22.74 -0.47 -7.62
N ARG A 393 -23.40 -0.64 -6.46
CA ARG A 393 -24.82 -1.03 -6.37
C ARG A 393 -25.74 0.08 -6.87
N ASP A 394 -25.48 1.33 -6.49
CA ASP A 394 -26.30 2.49 -6.88
C ASP A 394 -26.14 2.85 -8.38
N LEU A 395 -24.96 2.61 -8.94
CA LEU A 395 -24.68 2.62 -10.38
C LEU A 395 -25.26 1.42 -11.16
N GLU A 396 -25.92 0.47 -10.49
CA GLU A 396 -26.52 -0.74 -11.07
C GLU A 396 -25.53 -1.58 -11.93
N LEU A 397 -24.25 -1.61 -11.55
CA LEU A 397 -23.22 -2.26 -12.37
C LEU A 397 -23.44 -3.78 -12.48
N PRO A 398 -23.41 -4.35 -13.70
CA PRO A 398 -23.70 -5.76 -13.92
C PRO A 398 -22.59 -6.65 -13.37
N LEU A 399 -22.90 -7.44 -12.34
CA LEU A 399 -22.03 -8.49 -11.83
C LEU A 399 -21.80 -9.53 -12.93
N ARG A 400 -20.54 -9.77 -13.30
CA ARG A 400 -20.17 -10.86 -14.21
C ARG A 400 -20.06 -12.16 -13.41
N PRO A 401 -20.82 -13.22 -13.70
CA PRO A 401 -20.55 -14.51 -13.06
C PRO A 401 -19.09 -14.94 -13.35
N PRO A 402 -18.42 -15.64 -12.42
CA PRO A 402 -17.14 -16.28 -12.72
C PRO A 402 -17.27 -17.09 -14.01
N ALA A 403 -16.40 -16.83 -15.00
CA ALA A 403 -16.43 -17.57 -16.25
C ALA A 403 -16.33 -19.08 -15.97
N ALA A 404 -17.04 -19.93 -16.73
CA ALA A 404 -17.06 -21.37 -16.45
C ALA A 404 -15.65 -21.99 -16.42
N HIS A 405 -15.46 -23.04 -15.61
CA HIS A 405 -14.20 -23.82 -15.58
C HIS A 405 -13.81 -24.20 -17.02
N GLY A 406 -12.69 -23.67 -17.49
CA GLY A 406 -12.51 -23.42 -18.93
C GLY A 406 -11.75 -24.51 -19.68
N LEU A 407 -10.62 -24.97 -19.13
CA LEU A 407 -9.66 -25.85 -19.82
C LEU A 407 -8.96 -26.76 -18.81
N PRO A 408 -8.53 -27.98 -19.22
CA PRO A 408 -7.72 -28.83 -18.36
C PRO A 408 -6.44 -28.11 -17.94
N ALA A 409 -6.10 -28.25 -16.66
CA ALA A 409 -4.92 -27.62 -16.09
C ALA A 409 -3.63 -28.02 -16.82
N PRO A 410 -2.68 -27.09 -17.05
CA PRO A 410 -1.33 -27.48 -17.43
C PRO A 410 -0.64 -28.21 -16.27
N THR A 411 0.35 -29.02 -16.60
CA THR A 411 1.30 -29.60 -15.64
C THR A 411 2.11 -28.48 -14.97
N VAL A 412 1.63 -27.96 -13.83
CA VAL A 412 2.23 -26.86 -13.05
C VAL A 412 2.87 -27.33 -11.74
N GLU A 413 3.05 -28.63 -11.56
CA GLU A 413 3.72 -29.24 -10.41
C GLU A 413 5.12 -28.67 -10.20
N ASN A 414 5.81 -28.32 -11.29
CA ASN A 414 7.12 -27.69 -11.29
C ASN A 414 7.13 -26.24 -10.77
N PHE A 415 5.98 -25.57 -10.67
CA PHE A 415 5.83 -24.23 -10.06
C PHE A 415 5.66 -24.27 -8.55
N GLN A 416 5.43 -25.43 -7.92
CA GLN A 416 5.28 -25.51 -6.47
C GLN A 416 6.55 -25.02 -5.73
N GLY A 417 6.35 -24.39 -4.55
CA GLY A 417 7.45 -23.91 -3.72
C GLY A 417 7.12 -22.67 -2.88
N VAL A 418 8.17 -21.99 -2.41
CA VAL A 418 8.05 -20.71 -1.68
C VAL A 418 8.45 -19.58 -2.60
N TYR A 419 7.64 -18.53 -2.64
CA TYR A 419 7.80 -17.34 -3.48
C TYR A 419 7.93 -16.11 -2.59
N VAL A 420 8.79 -15.15 -2.97
CA VAL A 420 8.99 -13.88 -2.26
C VAL A 420 8.83 -12.70 -3.22
N PRO A 421 8.40 -11.51 -2.75
CA PRO A 421 8.24 -10.32 -3.60
C PRO A 421 9.52 -9.99 -4.39
N ALA A 422 9.39 -9.83 -5.71
CA ALA A 422 10.50 -9.73 -6.65
C ALA A 422 10.17 -8.79 -7.83
N PRO A 423 10.50 -7.48 -7.71
CA PRO A 423 11.15 -6.85 -6.56
C PRO A 423 10.21 -6.65 -5.37
N SER A 424 10.82 -6.40 -4.21
CA SER A 424 10.13 -5.80 -3.07
C SER A 424 9.63 -4.38 -3.42
N PRO A 425 8.41 -3.96 -3.04
CA PRO A 425 7.89 -2.62 -3.32
C PRO A 425 8.77 -1.47 -2.79
N MET A 426 9.47 -1.67 -1.67
CA MET A 426 10.38 -0.68 -1.06
C MET A 426 11.72 -1.32 -0.77
N ALA A 427 12.81 -0.88 -1.40
CA ALA A 427 14.10 -1.58 -1.30
C ALA A 427 14.66 -1.65 0.13
N SER A 428 14.30 -0.71 1.00
CA SER A 428 14.62 -0.72 2.44
C SER A 428 13.88 -1.80 3.24
N MET A 429 12.74 -2.30 2.74
CA MET A 429 11.93 -3.36 3.39
C MET A 429 12.19 -4.75 2.82
N ALA A 430 13.00 -4.87 1.75
CA ALA A 430 13.19 -6.12 0.99
C ALA A 430 13.62 -7.34 1.83
N TRP A 431 14.29 -7.16 2.98
CA TRP A 431 14.57 -8.26 3.90
C TRP A 431 13.33 -8.71 4.68
N LEU A 432 12.53 -7.77 5.17
CA LEU A 432 11.28 -8.06 5.87
C LEU A 432 10.27 -8.72 4.92
N ASP A 433 10.15 -8.21 3.70
CA ASP A 433 9.32 -8.79 2.64
C ASP A 433 9.73 -10.22 2.30
N ALA A 434 11.04 -10.51 2.23
CA ALA A 434 11.53 -11.86 1.99
C ALA A 434 11.29 -12.81 3.18
N VAL A 435 11.26 -12.31 4.41
CA VAL A 435 11.10 -13.12 5.64
C VAL A 435 9.64 -13.37 6.00
N PHE A 436 8.78 -12.36 5.80
CA PHE A 436 7.37 -12.35 6.24
C PHE A 436 6.36 -12.19 5.10
N GLY A 437 6.73 -11.56 3.97
CA GLY A 437 5.86 -11.36 2.81
C GLY A 437 5.83 -12.52 1.81
N PHE A 438 6.27 -13.72 2.21
CA PHE A 438 6.34 -14.88 1.33
C PHE A 438 4.96 -15.54 1.12
N VAL A 439 4.81 -16.18 -0.03
CA VAL A 439 3.65 -17.01 -0.40
C VAL A 439 4.13 -18.42 -0.71
N ARG A 440 3.42 -19.45 -0.23
CA ARG A 440 3.64 -20.83 -0.63
C ARG A 440 2.66 -21.19 -1.73
N VAL A 441 3.18 -21.60 -2.88
CA VAL A 441 2.40 -22.08 -4.02
C VAL A 441 2.32 -23.60 -3.93
N LYS A 442 1.08 -24.12 -3.90
CA LYS A 442 0.78 -25.55 -3.96
C LYS A 442 -0.17 -25.85 -5.12
N TRP A 443 -0.09 -27.07 -5.61
CA TRP A 443 -0.96 -27.62 -6.63
C TRP A 443 -1.52 -28.96 -6.13
N ASP A 444 -2.82 -29.18 -6.24
CA ASP A 444 -3.47 -30.43 -5.79
C ASP A 444 -3.92 -31.36 -6.93
N GLY A 445 -3.91 -30.85 -8.17
CA GLY A 445 -4.36 -31.55 -9.37
C GLY A 445 -5.45 -30.80 -10.15
N ASP A 446 -6.13 -29.85 -9.50
CA ASP A 446 -7.23 -29.07 -10.09
C ASP A 446 -7.07 -27.55 -9.83
N SER A 447 -6.66 -27.17 -8.62
CA SER A 447 -6.53 -25.78 -8.17
C SER A 447 -5.12 -25.42 -7.68
N LEU A 448 -4.72 -24.16 -7.93
CA LEU A 448 -3.47 -23.59 -7.41
C LEU A 448 -3.76 -22.82 -6.12
N PHE A 449 -3.13 -23.22 -5.02
CA PHE A 449 -3.31 -22.57 -3.72
C PHE A 449 -2.14 -21.62 -3.42
N LEU A 450 -2.47 -20.33 -3.26
CA LEU A 450 -1.58 -19.32 -2.73
C LEU A 450 -1.79 -19.21 -1.21
N ILE A 451 -0.85 -19.76 -0.43
CA ILE A 451 -0.90 -19.75 1.03
C ILE A 451 0.10 -18.69 1.53
N PRO A 452 -0.36 -17.47 1.89
CA PRO A 452 0.51 -16.44 2.43
C PRO A 452 1.01 -16.82 3.83
N PHE A 453 2.01 -16.10 4.35
CA PHE A 453 2.41 -16.21 5.76
C PHE A 453 1.34 -15.67 6.72
N GLN A 454 0.57 -14.67 6.30
CA GLN A 454 -0.48 -13.99 7.06
C GLN A 454 -1.72 -13.80 6.18
N GLY A 455 -2.90 -13.96 6.76
CA GLY A 455 -4.18 -13.91 6.05
C GLY A 455 -4.61 -15.26 5.46
N GLU A 456 -5.78 -15.26 4.83
CA GLU A 456 -6.40 -16.48 4.31
C GLU A 456 -5.73 -16.99 3.02
N PRO A 457 -5.65 -18.31 2.81
CA PRO A 457 -5.26 -18.89 1.53
C PRO A 457 -6.19 -18.43 0.41
N LYS A 458 -5.62 -18.22 -0.78
CA LYS A 458 -6.40 -17.98 -2.01
C LYS A 458 -6.33 -19.21 -2.90
N GLU A 459 -7.49 -19.69 -3.32
CA GLU A 459 -7.63 -20.70 -4.36
C GLU A 459 -7.69 -20.02 -5.73
N LEU A 460 -6.90 -20.51 -6.68
CA LEU A 460 -6.91 -20.04 -8.06
C LEU A 460 -7.21 -21.21 -9.02
N GLU A 461 -8.26 -21.03 -9.81
CA GLU A 461 -8.69 -21.97 -10.84
C GLU A 461 -7.92 -21.73 -12.15
N PRO A 462 -7.57 -22.78 -12.92
CA PRO A 462 -6.96 -22.63 -14.24
C PRO A 462 -7.97 -22.09 -15.26
N VAL A 463 -7.56 -21.07 -16.03
CA VAL A 463 -8.41 -20.49 -17.10
C VAL A 463 -7.85 -20.68 -18.51
N GLY A 464 -6.62 -21.19 -18.64
CA GLY A 464 -6.01 -21.54 -19.93
C GLY A 464 -4.55 -21.10 -20.01
N GLY A 465 -3.70 -21.92 -20.63
CA GLY A 465 -2.25 -21.70 -20.57
C GLY A 465 -1.78 -21.60 -19.11
N PHE A 466 -0.86 -20.68 -18.82
CA PHE A 466 -0.41 -20.43 -17.44
C PHE A 466 -1.21 -19.33 -16.71
N LEU A 467 -2.42 -19.01 -17.19
CA LEU A 467 -3.31 -18.03 -16.55
C LEU A 467 -4.23 -18.73 -15.53
N PHE A 468 -4.42 -18.05 -14.41
CA PHE A 468 -5.24 -18.49 -13.28
C PHE A 468 -6.18 -17.36 -12.81
N ARG A 469 -7.28 -17.74 -12.17
CA ARG A 469 -8.27 -16.83 -11.62
C ARG A 469 -8.59 -17.18 -10.18
N ALA A 470 -8.46 -16.21 -9.28
CA ALA A 470 -8.96 -16.33 -7.91
C ALA A 470 -10.49 -16.45 -7.88
N SER A 471 -11.02 -17.32 -7.02
CA SER A 471 -12.46 -17.62 -6.92
C SER A 471 -13.35 -16.40 -6.58
N ASP A 472 -12.76 -15.29 -6.14
CA ASP A 472 -13.44 -14.00 -5.88
C ASP A 472 -13.42 -13.02 -7.08
N ARG A 473 -13.11 -13.50 -8.30
CA ARG A 473 -13.02 -12.71 -9.54
C ARG A 473 -13.83 -13.33 -10.67
N SER A 474 -14.20 -12.50 -11.64
CA SER A 474 -14.78 -12.91 -12.92
C SER A 474 -13.72 -13.18 -14.00
N ALA A 475 -12.66 -12.35 -14.04
CA ALA A 475 -11.60 -12.35 -15.06
C ALA A 475 -10.28 -12.99 -14.57
N PRO A 476 -9.38 -13.44 -15.49
CA PRO A 476 -8.03 -13.91 -15.13
C PRO A 476 -7.30 -12.89 -14.25
N SER A 477 -6.71 -13.35 -13.15
CA SER A 477 -6.14 -12.46 -12.12
C SER A 477 -4.71 -12.78 -11.75
N HIS A 478 -4.18 -13.94 -12.16
CA HIS A 478 -2.79 -14.33 -11.91
C HIS A 478 -2.21 -15.05 -13.13
N VAL A 479 -0.88 -15.03 -13.23
CA VAL A 479 -0.12 -15.75 -14.25
C VAL A 479 1.14 -16.39 -13.66
N LEU A 480 1.45 -17.61 -14.10
CA LEU A 480 2.72 -18.29 -13.84
C LEU A 480 3.65 -18.09 -15.04
N LEU A 481 4.92 -17.74 -14.79
CA LEU A 481 5.88 -17.38 -15.84
C LEU A 481 7.23 -18.05 -15.59
N GLN A 482 7.97 -18.37 -16.66
CA GLN A 482 9.34 -18.86 -16.57
C GLN A 482 10.32 -17.88 -17.23
N THR A 483 10.78 -16.87 -16.48
CA THR A 483 11.68 -15.81 -16.96
C THR A 483 13.14 -16.11 -16.56
N ASP A 484 14.06 -16.19 -17.52
CA ASP A 484 15.48 -16.50 -17.30
C ASP A 484 15.73 -17.77 -16.46
N GLY A 485 14.88 -18.79 -16.62
CA GLY A 485 14.90 -20.03 -15.80
C GLY A 485 14.33 -19.87 -14.38
N ARG A 486 14.04 -18.66 -13.92
CA ARG A 486 13.32 -18.39 -12.67
C ARG A 486 11.82 -18.67 -12.86
N HIS A 487 11.17 -19.16 -11.81
CA HIS A 487 9.71 -19.32 -11.81
C HIS A 487 9.12 -18.10 -11.11
N VAL A 488 8.20 -17.42 -11.77
CA VAL A 488 7.57 -16.17 -11.31
C VAL A 488 6.06 -16.39 -11.23
N LEU A 489 5.45 -15.80 -10.21
CA LEU A 489 4.00 -15.63 -10.07
C LEU A 489 3.70 -14.13 -10.10
N SER A 490 2.71 -13.69 -10.88
CA SER A 490 2.30 -12.28 -10.91
C SER A 490 0.78 -12.13 -10.90
N ASP A 491 0.27 -11.07 -10.24
CA ASP A 491 -1.13 -10.60 -10.31
C ASP A 491 -1.29 -9.39 -11.27
N GLY A 492 -0.25 -9.10 -12.07
CA GLY A 492 -0.15 -7.93 -12.94
C GLY A 492 0.37 -6.66 -12.27
N LEU A 493 0.25 -6.53 -10.94
CA LEU A 493 0.65 -5.35 -10.15
C LEU A 493 1.58 -5.68 -8.95
N HIS A 494 1.87 -6.96 -8.75
CA HIS A 494 2.91 -7.52 -7.91
C HIS A 494 3.52 -8.72 -8.65
N SER A 495 4.81 -8.97 -8.41
CA SER A 495 5.50 -10.15 -8.93
C SER A 495 6.28 -10.81 -7.79
N TYR A 496 6.29 -12.13 -7.78
CA TYR A 496 6.98 -12.94 -6.79
C TYR A 496 7.87 -13.96 -7.49
N GLU A 497 9.08 -14.18 -6.98
CA GLU A 497 10.01 -15.19 -7.50
C GLU A 497 10.16 -16.38 -6.56
N ARG A 498 10.18 -17.58 -7.15
CA ARG A 498 10.43 -18.81 -6.41
C ARG A 498 11.85 -18.82 -5.85
N VAL A 499 11.96 -19.13 -4.57
CA VAL A 499 13.22 -19.30 -3.84
C VAL A 499 13.36 -20.72 -3.29
N SER A 500 14.61 -21.16 -3.09
CA SER A 500 14.88 -22.46 -2.49
C SER A 500 14.42 -22.48 -1.02
N MET A 501 13.90 -23.64 -0.58
CA MET A 501 13.57 -23.83 0.84
C MET A 501 14.79 -23.61 1.75
N LEU A 502 15.99 -23.96 1.29
CA LEU A 502 17.24 -23.71 2.02
C LEU A 502 17.47 -22.21 2.30
N ARG A 503 17.22 -21.32 1.33
CA ARG A 503 17.31 -19.86 1.53
C ARG A 503 16.34 -19.40 2.63
N MET A 504 15.12 -19.93 2.63
CA MET A 504 14.11 -19.59 3.64
C MET A 504 14.49 -20.12 5.03
N LEU A 505 14.96 -21.36 5.13
CA LEU A 505 15.43 -21.95 6.39
C LEU A 505 16.64 -21.19 6.97
N VAL A 506 17.56 -20.69 6.13
CA VAL A 506 18.67 -19.83 6.56
C VAL A 506 18.17 -18.48 7.08
N LEU A 507 17.22 -17.84 6.39
CA LEU A 507 16.63 -16.57 6.82
C LEU A 507 15.85 -16.70 8.14
N TRP A 508 14.93 -17.66 8.23
CA TRP A 508 14.15 -17.92 9.45
C TRP A 508 15.02 -18.43 10.60
N GLY A 509 16.02 -19.28 10.31
CA GLY A 509 16.99 -19.75 11.31
C GLY A 509 17.82 -18.60 11.88
N SER A 510 18.32 -17.70 11.04
CA SER A 510 19.03 -16.48 11.46
C SER A 510 18.14 -15.58 12.34
N LEU A 511 16.89 -15.33 11.92
CA LEU A 511 15.94 -14.55 12.71
C LEU A 511 15.65 -15.22 14.07
N ALA A 512 15.29 -16.51 14.07
CA ALA A 512 14.90 -17.23 15.28
C ALA A 512 16.05 -17.33 16.29
N LEU A 513 17.26 -17.68 15.84
CA LEU A 513 18.45 -17.75 16.69
C LEU A 513 18.82 -16.35 17.22
N GLY A 514 18.78 -15.33 16.37
CA GLY A 514 19.10 -13.96 16.78
C GLY A 514 18.11 -13.39 17.78
N VAL A 515 16.80 -13.56 17.56
CA VAL A 515 15.75 -13.15 18.51
C VAL A 515 15.88 -13.91 19.82
N ALA A 516 16.11 -15.23 19.79
CA ALA A 516 16.38 -16.00 21.01
C ALA A 516 17.64 -15.50 21.74
N GLY A 517 18.68 -15.10 21.00
CA GLY A 517 19.89 -14.48 21.54
C GLY A 517 19.62 -13.15 22.25
N LEU A 518 18.86 -12.24 21.61
CA LEU A 518 18.49 -10.95 22.17
C LEU A 518 17.57 -11.11 23.40
N LEU A 519 16.60 -12.03 23.34
CA LEU A 519 15.73 -12.38 24.47
C LEU A 519 16.52 -12.99 25.64
N TYR A 520 17.53 -13.83 25.39
CA TYR A 520 18.41 -14.35 26.42
C TYR A 520 19.16 -13.22 27.13
N VAL A 521 19.78 -12.30 26.37
CA VAL A 521 20.50 -11.15 26.94
C VAL A 521 19.56 -10.30 27.79
N LEU A 522 18.33 -10.06 27.34
CA LEU A 522 17.33 -9.31 28.09
C LEU A 522 16.90 -10.04 29.38
N VAL A 523 16.39 -11.27 29.27
CA VAL A 523 15.81 -12.01 30.41
C VAL A 523 16.89 -12.41 31.44
N VAL A 524 17.99 -13.01 30.99
CA VAL A 524 19.07 -13.44 31.89
C VAL A 524 19.85 -12.24 32.43
N GLY A 525 20.02 -11.18 31.63
CA GLY A 525 20.60 -9.92 32.08
C GLY A 525 19.76 -9.26 33.18
N LEU A 526 18.45 -9.09 32.98
CA LEU A 526 17.53 -8.55 33.99
C LEU A 526 17.49 -9.42 35.25
N TRP A 527 17.45 -10.74 35.11
CA TRP A 527 17.46 -11.67 36.25
C TRP A 527 18.75 -11.56 37.07
N ARG A 528 19.92 -11.52 36.43
CA ARG A 528 21.20 -11.28 37.12
C ARG A 528 21.26 -9.90 37.76
N ALA A 529 20.72 -8.87 37.10
CA ALA A 529 20.67 -7.51 37.64
C ALA A 529 19.79 -7.41 38.89
N ALA A 530 18.57 -7.97 38.84
CA ALA A 530 17.64 -8.03 39.97
C ALA A 530 18.24 -8.79 41.16
N GLY A 531 18.95 -9.90 40.89
CA GLY A 531 19.69 -10.66 41.90
C GLY A 531 20.97 -9.98 42.42
N ARG A 532 21.33 -8.77 41.96
CA ARG A 532 22.60 -8.05 42.24
C ARG A 532 23.86 -8.83 41.83
N LYS A 533 23.73 -9.76 40.87
CA LYS A 533 24.79 -10.63 40.32
C LYS A 533 25.32 -10.17 38.95
N LEU A 534 24.95 -8.96 38.51
CA LEU A 534 25.43 -8.37 37.25
C LEU A 534 26.37 -7.20 37.54
N HIS A 535 27.67 -7.39 37.32
CA HIS A 535 28.71 -6.41 37.52
C HIS A 535 29.18 -5.79 36.19
N ARG A 536 29.80 -4.59 36.24
CA ARG A 536 30.30 -3.87 35.05
C ARG A 536 31.33 -4.64 34.22
N LYS A 537 31.99 -5.66 34.81
CA LYS A 537 32.97 -6.52 34.14
C LYS A 537 32.34 -7.70 33.38
N ASP A 538 31.08 -8.01 33.65
CA ASP A 538 30.41 -9.19 33.11
C ASP A 538 30.13 -9.07 31.60
N HIS A 539 29.88 -10.22 30.99
CA HIS A 539 29.65 -10.34 29.54
C HIS A 539 28.34 -9.70 29.10
N LEU A 540 27.27 -9.89 29.88
CA LEU A 540 25.93 -9.40 29.57
C LEU A 540 25.70 -7.93 29.95
N PHE A 541 26.60 -7.28 30.70
CA PHE A 541 26.35 -5.93 31.23
C PHE A 541 26.16 -4.88 30.12
N ALA A 542 27.11 -4.77 29.19
CA ALA A 542 27.01 -3.84 28.07
C ALA A 542 25.92 -4.24 27.04
N PRO A 543 25.80 -5.53 26.64
CA PRO A 543 24.66 -6.05 25.88
C PRO A 543 23.29 -5.65 26.44
N LEU A 544 23.03 -5.91 27.73
CA LEU A 544 21.76 -5.58 28.38
C LEU A 544 21.52 -4.08 28.40
N LEU A 545 22.52 -3.28 28.78
CA LEU A 545 22.39 -1.82 28.83
C LEU A 545 22.07 -1.25 27.45
N SER A 546 22.67 -1.78 26.37
CA SER A 546 22.37 -1.35 25.01
C SER A 546 21.01 -1.81 24.50
N LEU A 547 20.48 -2.95 24.97
CA LEU A 547 19.10 -3.37 24.68
C LEU A 547 18.08 -2.47 25.40
N LEU A 548 18.31 -2.17 26.67
CA LEU A 548 17.45 -1.26 27.43
C LEU A 548 17.50 0.17 26.85
N ALA A 549 18.64 0.58 26.28
CA ALA A 549 18.77 1.87 25.60
C ALA A 549 17.87 2.01 24.35
N LEU A 550 17.40 0.90 23.74
CA LEU A 550 16.42 0.94 22.64
C LEU A 550 15.07 1.53 23.05
N LEU A 551 14.76 1.59 24.35
CA LEU A 551 13.54 2.20 24.87
C LEU A 551 13.64 3.74 24.96
N LEU A 552 14.85 4.31 24.97
CA LEU A 552 15.08 5.76 25.17
C LEU A 552 14.48 6.65 24.05
N PRO A 553 14.48 6.24 22.76
CA PRO A 553 13.80 7.01 21.71
C PRO A 553 12.27 6.97 21.80
N LEU A 554 11.66 5.97 22.45
CA LEU A 554 10.21 5.74 22.36
C LEU A 554 9.37 6.90 22.94
N PRO A 555 9.67 7.47 24.13
CA PRO A 555 8.96 8.65 24.61
C PRO A 555 9.18 9.87 23.71
N LEU A 556 10.36 10.00 23.10
CA LEU A 556 10.68 11.12 22.22
C LEU A 556 9.88 11.07 20.92
N PHE A 557 9.68 9.87 20.35
CA PHE A 557 8.78 9.67 19.21
C PHE A 557 7.32 9.88 19.60
N TYR A 558 6.89 9.44 20.79
CA TYR A 558 5.52 9.63 21.27
C TYR A 558 5.13 11.12 21.37
N PHE A 559 6.06 11.99 21.79
CA PHE A 559 5.85 13.45 21.83
C PHE A 559 6.21 14.18 20.53
N GLN A 560 6.58 13.46 19.47
CA GLN A 560 6.88 14.01 18.15
C GLN A 560 5.72 13.75 17.18
N SER A 561 5.43 14.70 16.29
CA SER A 561 4.58 14.39 15.13
C SER A 561 5.23 13.29 14.28
N PHE A 562 4.45 12.28 13.89
CA PHE A 562 4.91 11.21 13.01
C PHE A 562 5.29 11.73 11.61
N MET A 563 4.74 12.88 11.17
CA MET A 563 5.17 13.58 9.95
C MET A 563 6.60 14.16 10.02
N ARG A 564 7.33 13.90 11.12
CA ARG A 564 8.75 14.24 11.29
C ARG A 564 9.63 12.99 11.46
N LEU A 565 9.12 11.78 11.17
CA LEU A 565 9.90 10.53 11.26
C LEU A 565 11.14 10.54 10.35
N GLY A 566 11.00 11.13 9.15
CA GLY A 566 12.08 11.32 8.19
C GLY A 566 12.99 12.53 8.44
N ASP A 567 12.72 13.33 9.48
CA ASP A 567 13.54 14.49 9.83
C ASP A 567 14.71 14.11 10.75
N VAL A 568 15.77 14.93 10.69
CA VAL A 568 16.83 14.95 11.70
C VAL A 568 16.27 15.62 12.96
N THR A 569 15.90 14.80 13.95
CA THR A 569 15.42 15.22 15.27
C THR A 569 16.21 14.52 16.36
N PHE A 570 16.10 14.98 17.61
CA PHE A 570 16.75 14.30 18.73
C PHE A 570 16.28 12.84 18.88
N ALA A 571 14.99 12.56 18.61
CA ALA A 571 14.44 11.21 18.62
C ALA A 571 15.09 10.31 17.54
N SER A 572 15.15 10.79 16.29
CA SER A 572 15.71 10.01 15.19
C SER A 572 17.23 9.81 15.33
N VAL A 573 17.97 10.84 15.73
CA VAL A 573 19.41 10.74 16.01
C VAL A 573 19.69 9.76 17.16
N LEU A 574 18.95 9.84 18.26
CA LEU A 574 19.10 8.89 19.36
C LEU A 574 18.77 7.46 18.92
N ALA A 575 17.72 7.26 18.13
CA ALA A 575 17.35 5.96 17.57
C ALA A 575 18.49 5.34 16.74
N ALA A 576 19.12 6.10 15.84
CA ALA A 576 20.27 5.61 15.07
C ALA A 576 21.50 5.33 15.95
N ILE A 577 21.73 6.12 17.01
CA ILE A 577 22.83 5.89 17.95
C ILE A 577 22.62 4.60 18.72
N VAL A 578 21.45 4.38 19.34
CA VAL A 578 21.21 3.19 20.18
C VAL A 578 21.13 1.91 19.35
N THR A 579 20.54 1.97 18.15
CA THR A 579 20.49 0.83 17.21
C THR A 579 21.86 0.53 16.59
N GLY A 580 22.69 1.54 16.34
CA GLY A 580 24.08 1.36 15.88
C GLY A 580 25.06 0.90 16.96
N ALA A 581 24.83 1.30 18.21
CA ALA A 581 25.64 0.87 19.35
C ALA A 581 25.39 -0.61 19.73
N LEU A 582 24.18 -1.13 19.48
CA LEU A 582 23.79 -2.49 19.85
C LEU A 582 24.73 -3.59 19.31
N PRO A 583 25.02 -3.71 17.99
CA PRO A 583 25.97 -4.73 17.50
C PRO A 583 27.36 -4.59 18.12
N LEU A 584 27.82 -3.36 18.40
CA LEU A 584 29.11 -3.12 19.07
C LEU A 584 29.09 -3.61 20.52
N ALA A 585 27.99 -3.39 21.24
CA ALA A 585 27.82 -3.85 22.62
C ALA A 585 27.74 -5.38 22.71
N ILE A 586 27.03 -6.04 21.79
CA ILE A 586 27.00 -7.51 21.69
C ILE A 586 28.40 -8.06 21.37
N ALA A 587 29.09 -7.49 20.37
CA ALA A 587 30.45 -7.90 20.01
C ALA A 587 31.45 -7.72 21.17
N PHE A 588 31.33 -6.65 21.95
CA PHE A 588 32.14 -6.42 23.16
C PHE A 588 31.86 -7.45 24.25
N GLY A 589 30.60 -7.81 24.48
CA GLY A 589 30.23 -8.91 25.39
C GLY A 589 30.84 -10.24 24.97
N LEU A 590 30.74 -10.59 23.69
CA LEU A 590 31.31 -11.80 23.10
C LEU A 590 32.85 -11.81 23.17
N ALA A 591 33.50 -10.66 22.95
CA ALA A 591 34.96 -10.51 23.09
C ALA A 591 35.44 -10.73 24.54
N ARG A 592 34.63 -10.35 25.55
CA ARG A 592 34.91 -10.71 26.95
C ARG A 592 34.76 -12.22 27.20
N CYS A 593 33.70 -12.87 26.68
CA CYS A 593 33.54 -14.33 26.76
C CYS A 593 34.77 -15.07 26.19
N TRP A 594 35.38 -14.55 25.12
CA TRP A 594 36.59 -15.13 24.55
C TRP A 594 37.83 -14.87 25.43
N ARG A 595 38.02 -13.64 25.92
CA ARG A 595 39.17 -13.29 26.78
C ARG A 595 39.19 -14.03 28.12
N MET A 596 38.04 -14.46 28.64
CA MET A 596 37.95 -15.26 29.86
C MET A 596 37.92 -16.78 29.61
N ARG A 597 38.33 -17.27 28.43
CA ARG A 597 38.37 -18.73 28.16
C ARG A 597 39.32 -19.47 29.12
N GLY A 598 38.75 -19.98 30.21
CA GLY A 598 39.45 -20.81 31.20
C GLY A 598 38.73 -20.97 32.54
N THR A 599 37.73 -20.13 32.86
CA THR A 599 37.28 -19.95 34.25
C THR A 599 35.88 -20.47 34.62
N GLY A 600 34.96 -20.77 33.69
CA GLY A 600 33.72 -21.46 34.07
C GLY A 600 32.68 -21.79 32.99
N THR A 601 31.74 -22.67 33.33
CA THR A 601 30.63 -23.11 32.46
C THR A 601 29.71 -21.97 32.02
N VAL A 602 29.53 -20.94 32.87
CA VAL A 602 28.67 -19.77 32.60
C VAL A 602 29.14 -18.98 31.38
N GLU A 603 30.45 -18.90 31.15
CA GLU A 603 31.06 -18.13 30.07
C GLU A 603 30.75 -18.75 28.69
N LYS A 604 30.68 -20.09 28.65
CA LYS A 604 30.26 -20.86 27.46
C LYS A 604 28.76 -20.73 27.21
N LEU A 605 27.95 -20.62 28.26
CA LEU A 605 26.49 -20.43 28.17
C LEU A 605 26.13 -19.03 27.64
N ASP A 606 26.84 -17.97 28.05
CA ASP A 606 26.59 -16.60 27.57
C ASP A 606 27.05 -16.38 26.12
N ALA A 607 28.11 -17.08 25.68
CA ALA A 607 28.73 -16.86 24.37
C ALA A 607 27.83 -17.24 23.18
N ILE A 608 27.05 -18.33 23.28
CA ILE A 608 26.22 -18.82 22.18
C ILE A 608 25.06 -17.84 21.87
N PRO A 609 24.25 -17.38 22.85
CA PRO A 609 23.24 -16.35 22.63
C PRO A 609 23.79 -15.03 22.11
N LEU A 610 24.96 -14.58 22.60
CA LEU A 610 25.62 -13.36 22.12
C LEU A 610 26.07 -13.49 20.66
N LEU A 611 26.62 -14.65 20.25
CA LEU A 611 26.99 -14.90 18.86
C LEU A 611 25.76 -14.91 17.94
N ALA A 612 24.67 -15.55 18.37
CA ALA A 612 23.41 -15.59 17.62
C ALA A 612 22.79 -14.19 17.46
N ALA A 613 22.74 -13.40 18.54
CA ALA A 613 22.30 -12.02 18.50
C ALA A 613 23.16 -11.17 17.55
N LEU A 614 24.49 -11.29 17.63
CA LEU A 614 25.41 -10.54 16.76
C LEU A 614 25.20 -10.89 15.28
N GLN A 615 25.01 -12.17 14.98
CA GLN A 615 24.78 -12.66 13.61
C GLN A 615 23.54 -11.98 12.99
N LEU A 616 22.41 -11.94 13.70
CA LEU A 616 21.20 -11.27 13.20
C LEU A 616 21.40 -9.76 13.05
N LEU A 617 22.05 -9.09 14.01
CA LEU A 617 22.31 -7.65 13.93
C LEU A 617 23.22 -7.30 12.73
N LEU A 618 24.20 -8.15 12.40
CA LEU A 618 25.03 -7.99 11.20
C LEU A 618 24.25 -8.24 9.90
N VAL A 619 23.29 -9.17 9.89
CA VAL A 619 22.35 -9.34 8.75
C VAL A 619 21.49 -8.10 8.57
N LEU A 620 20.87 -7.59 9.64
CA LEU A 620 20.06 -6.37 9.58
C LEU A 620 20.89 -5.15 9.13
N ALA A 621 22.14 -5.03 9.57
CA ALA A 621 23.06 -3.99 9.11
C ALA A 621 23.44 -4.14 7.63
N TRP A 622 23.70 -5.37 7.14
CA TRP A 622 23.96 -5.65 5.73
C TRP A 622 22.80 -5.24 4.81
N TRP A 623 21.57 -5.47 5.26
CA TRP A 623 20.35 -5.06 4.55
C TRP A 623 19.97 -3.58 4.78
N GLY A 624 20.77 -2.80 5.50
CA GLY A 624 20.53 -1.37 5.73
C GLY A 624 19.45 -1.03 6.76
N LEU A 625 18.97 -2.02 7.53
CA LEU A 625 18.01 -1.84 8.62
C LEU A 625 18.67 -1.34 9.91
N LEU A 626 20.00 -1.49 10.05
CA LEU A 626 20.80 -0.99 11.18
C LEU A 626 22.02 -0.18 10.70
N PRO A 627 22.36 0.95 11.34
CA PRO A 627 21.53 1.68 12.33
C PRO A 627 20.23 2.20 11.70
N LEU A 628 19.16 2.29 12.50
CA LEU A 628 17.87 2.79 12.03
C LEU A 628 17.99 4.28 11.68
N ARG A 629 18.05 4.58 10.38
CA ARG A 629 18.14 5.95 9.83
C ARG A 629 16.96 6.20 8.89
N MET A 630 16.11 7.14 9.27
CA MET A 630 14.91 7.51 8.51
C MET A 630 15.11 8.80 7.68
N TRP A 631 16.17 9.56 7.97
CA TRP A 631 16.55 10.79 7.25
C TRP A 631 17.60 10.53 6.16
N GLN A 632 17.76 11.50 5.27
CA GLN A 632 18.83 11.53 4.27
C GLN A 632 20.10 12.20 4.81
N LEU A 633 21.26 11.66 4.40
CA LEU A 633 22.60 12.24 4.59
C LEU A 633 23.00 13.10 3.41
#